data_AF-A0A7C2SGZ2-F1
#
_entry.id   AF-A0A7C2SGZ2-F1
#
_cell.length_a   1.000
_cell.length_b   1.000
_cell.length_c   1.000
_cell.angle_alpha   90.00
_cell.angle_beta   90.00
_cell.angle_gamma   90.00
#
_symmetry.space_group_name_H-M   'P 1'
#
loop_
_entity.id
_entity.type
_entity.pdbx_description
1 polymer ?
#
loop_
_entity_poly.entity_id
_entity_poly.type
_entity_poly.pdbx_seq_one_letter_code
_entity_poly.pdbx_strand_id
1 'polypeptide(L)'
;PALVILDAVARQVRGVVGDPDSVVQDSFTQGLLDFPVYTRPREFRGLSVPEVLLSGDHQKVADYRTEVSLRLTLLRRPELLLRHFFELPKELRQKARKLAQELGVSGLPEEPS
;
A
#
# COMPACT_ATOMS: atom_id res chain seq x y z
N PRO A 1 11.02 -24.08 -5.85
CA PRO A 1 9.63 -23.68 -6.21
C PRO A 1 8.56 -24.23 -5.26
N ALA A 2 8.57 -25.53 -4.93
CA ALA A 2 7.51 -26.17 -4.14
C ALA A 2 7.25 -25.52 -2.77
N LEU A 3 8.31 -25.16 -2.03
CA LEU A 3 8.16 -24.51 -0.72
C LEU A 3 7.51 -23.12 -0.78
N VAL A 4 7.79 -22.34 -1.82
CA VAL A 4 7.19 -21.01 -2.01
C VAL A 4 5.69 -21.11 -2.28
N ILE A 5 5.29 -22.10 -3.10
CA ILE A 5 3.88 -22.36 -3.39
C ILE A 5 3.16 -22.86 -2.13
N LEU A 6 3.77 -23.81 -1.41
CA LEU A 6 3.20 -24.35 -0.19
C LEU A 6 2.96 -23.25 0.85
N ASP A 7 3.95 -22.38 1.08
CA ASP A 7 3.84 -21.26 2.02
C ASP A 7 2.72 -20.28 1.63
N ALA A 8 2.69 -19.84 0.37
CA ALA A 8 1.68 -18.90 -0.13
C ALA A 8 0.25 -19.44 0.00
N VAL A 9 0.04 -20.74 -0.27
CA VAL A 9 -1.28 -21.38 -0.16
C VAL A 9 -1.64 -21.64 1.31
N ALA A 10 -0.70 -22.12 2.12
CA ALA A 10 -0.95 -22.44 3.53
C ALA A 10 -1.40 -21.21 4.33
N ARG A 11 -0.85 -20.01 4.05
CA ARG A 11 -1.24 -18.75 4.73
C ARG A 11 -2.71 -18.36 4.52
N GLN A 12 -3.36 -18.88 3.48
CA GLN A 12 -4.79 -18.61 3.20
C GLN A 12 -5.73 -19.52 4.01
N VAL A 13 -5.21 -20.55 4.68
CA VAL A 13 -6.02 -21.48 5.47
C VAL A 13 -6.33 -20.88 6.84
N ARG A 14 -7.61 -20.84 7.21
CA ARG A 14 -8.06 -20.32 8.52
C ARG A 14 -7.33 -21.04 9.66
N GLY A 15 -6.81 -20.26 10.61
CA GLY A 15 -6.07 -20.76 11.78
C GLY A 15 -4.56 -20.92 11.58
N VAL A 16 -4.05 -20.71 10.36
CA VAL A 16 -2.59 -20.71 10.10
C VAL A 16 -1.98 -19.34 10.40
N VAL A 17 -2.63 -18.25 9.97
CA VAL A 17 -2.25 -16.88 10.33
C VAL A 17 -3.10 -16.43 11.51
N GLY A 18 -2.47 -15.85 12.53
CA GLY A 18 -3.14 -15.51 13.79
C GLY A 18 -4.26 -14.49 13.62
N ASP A 19 -4.00 -13.41 12.89
CA ASP A 19 -5.00 -12.43 12.51
C ASP A 19 -5.34 -12.58 11.01
N PRO A 20 -6.57 -13.00 10.66
CA PRO A 20 -6.98 -13.16 9.27
C PRO A 20 -6.98 -11.83 8.50
N ASP A 21 -7.14 -10.69 9.17
CA ASP A 21 -7.12 -9.37 8.52
C ASP A 21 -5.71 -9.01 8.02
N SER A 22 -4.66 -9.60 8.61
CA SER A 22 -3.28 -9.42 8.15
C SER A 22 -3.09 -9.95 6.72
N VAL A 23 -3.79 -11.04 6.35
CA VAL A 23 -3.70 -11.59 4.99
C VAL A 23 -4.42 -10.70 3.98
N VAL A 24 -5.50 -10.04 4.40
CA VAL A 24 -6.28 -9.12 3.55
C VAL A 24 -5.52 -7.82 3.31
N GLN A 25 -4.77 -7.35 4.30
CA GLN A 25 -3.96 -6.12 4.23
C GLN A 25 -2.56 -6.31 3.63
N ASP A 26 -2.16 -7.54 3.29
CA ASP A 26 -0.87 -7.82 2.65
C ASP A 26 -0.74 -7.11 1.29
N SER A 27 0.50 -6.86 0.85
CA SER A 27 0.77 -6.35 -0.50
C SER A 27 0.06 -7.18 -1.58
N PHE A 28 -0.32 -6.53 -2.69
CA PHE A 28 -0.94 -7.14 -3.87
C PHE A 28 -2.39 -7.62 -3.73
N THR A 29 -3.01 -7.58 -2.55
CA THR A 29 -4.45 -7.89 -2.41
C THR A 29 -5.35 -6.81 -3.00
N GLN A 30 -4.88 -5.56 -3.04
CA GLN A 30 -5.63 -4.40 -3.54
C GLN A 30 -4.95 -3.70 -4.74
N GLY A 31 -4.02 -4.38 -5.41
CA GLY A 31 -3.26 -3.77 -6.52
C GLY A 31 -2.27 -2.69 -6.10
N LEU A 32 -2.00 -2.55 -4.81
CA LEU A 32 -1.02 -1.63 -4.23
C LEU A 32 0.10 -2.38 -3.51
N LEU A 33 1.28 -1.76 -3.45
CA LEU A 33 2.35 -2.16 -2.53
C LEU A 33 2.01 -1.69 -1.11
N ASP A 34 2.43 -2.44 -0.10
CA ASP A 34 2.22 -2.06 1.30
C ASP A 34 3.06 -0.81 1.70
N PHE A 35 2.66 -0.19 2.81
CA PHE A 35 3.31 0.99 3.38
C PHE A 35 4.47 0.61 4.32
N PRO A 36 5.44 1.52 4.56
CA PRO A 36 6.53 1.27 5.51
C PRO A 36 6.00 1.10 6.94
N VAL A 37 6.44 0.04 7.60
CA VAL A 37 6.12 -0.24 9.01
C VAL A 37 7.26 0.23 9.89
N TYR A 38 6.91 0.96 10.96
CA TYR A 38 7.85 1.49 11.94
C TYR A 38 7.59 0.83 13.30
N THR A 39 8.66 0.63 14.06
CA THR A 39 8.62 0.12 15.44
C THR A 39 9.57 0.92 16.32
N ARG A 40 9.56 0.65 17.63
CA ARG A 40 10.45 1.30 18.59
C ARG A 40 11.92 0.99 18.26
N PRO A 41 12.86 1.93 18.50
CA PRO A 41 12.67 3.27 19.07
C PRO A 41 12.15 4.32 18.07
N ARG A 42 11.65 5.47 18.56
CA ARG A 42 11.09 6.56 17.73
C ARG A 42 12.11 7.21 16.78
N GLU A 43 13.37 7.16 17.14
CA GLU A 43 14.48 7.59 16.30
C GLU A 43 15.52 6.47 16.27
N PHE A 44 15.92 6.08 15.07
CA PHE A 44 16.92 5.03 14.88
C PHE A 44 17.91 5.48 13.81
N ARG A 45 19.20 5.61 14.18
CA ARG A 45 20.29 6.04 13.28
C ARG A 45 20.00 7.39 12.58
N GLY A 46 19.40 8.35 13.29
CA GLY A 46 19.03 9.66 12.74
C GLY A 46 17.79 9.65 11.83
N LEU A 47 17.10 8.51 11.71
CA LEU A 47 15.80 8.40 11.03
C LEU A 47 14.69 8.42 12.06
N SER A 48 13.81 9.42 11.96
CA SER A 48 12.66 9.58 12.86
C SER A 48 11.41 8.94 12.27
N VAL A 49 10.61 8.32 13.13
CA VAL A 49 9.26 7.88 12.77
C VAL A 49 8.41 9.11 12.40
N PRO A 50 7.67 9.07 11.28
CA PRO A 50 6.77 10.16 10.89
C PRO A 50 5.84 10.59 12.02
N GLU A 51 5.73 11.90 12.27
CA GLU A 51 4.95 12.44 13.39
C GLU A 51 3.48 12.01 13.35
N VAL A 52 2.90 11.88 12.16
CA VAL A 52 1.53 11.39 11.98
C VAL A 52 1.31 10.00 12.60
N LEU A 53 2.32 9.12 12.56
CA LEU A 53 2.28 7.80 13.18
C LEU A 53 2.40 7.84 14.72
N LEU A 54 2.82 8.98 15.27
CA LEU A 54 2.92 9.22 16.72
C LEU A 54 1.71 9.99 17.28
N SER A 55 0.84 10.51 16.40
CA SER A 55 -0.27 11.40 16.77
C SER A 55 -1.43 10.73 17.50
N GLY A 56 -1.56 9.40 17.38
CA GLY A 56 -2.73 8.65 17.87
C GLY A 56 -4.01 8.87 17.05
N ASP A 57 -3.96 9.69 15.99
CA ASP A 57 -5.09 9.95 15.11
C ASP A 57 -5.20 8.84 14.06
N HIS A 58 -6.08 7.86 14.33
CA HIS A 58 -6.26 6.69 13.48
C HIS A 58 -6.63 7.04 12.04
N GLN A 59 -7.41 8.09 11.82
CA GLN A 59 -7.81 8.51 10.49
C GLN A 59 -6.61 9.08 9.72
N LYS A 60 -5.85 9.99 10.33
CA LYS A 60 -4.62 10.53 9.70
C LYS A 60 -3.59 9.45 9.43
N VAL A 61 -3.46 8.46 10.32
CA VAL A 61 -2.57 7.31 10.11
C VAL A 61 -3.02 6.48 8.90
N ALA A 62 -4.31 6.19 8.76
CA ALA A 62 -4.85 5.46 7.62
C ALA A 62 -4.66 6.22 6.30
N ASP A 63 -4.92 7.54 6.30
CA ASP A 63 -4.70 8.40 5.14
C ASP A 63 -3.22 8.44 4.73
N TYR A 64 -2.31 8.62 5.70
CA TYR A 64 -0.87 8.59 5.47
C TYR A 64 -0.40 7.26 4.87
N ARG A 65 -0.84 6.13 5.45
CA ARG A 65 -0.48 4.79 4.97
C ARG A 65 -0.92 4.58 3.52
N THR A 66 -2.13 4.99 3.21
CA THR A 66 -2.70 4.90 1.86
C THR A 66 -1.92 5.76 0.86
N GLU A 67 -1.58 6.99 1.24
CA GLU A 67 -0.81 7.91 0.38
C GLU A 67 0.59 7.36 0.10
N VAL A 68 1.30 6.87 1.12
CA VAL A 68 2.65 6.32 0.97
C VAL A 68 2.63 5.03 0.14
N SER A 69 1.66 4.15 0.38
CA SER A 69 1.43 2.93 -0.42
C SER A 69 1.24 3.28 -1.90
N LEU A 70 0.40 4.27 -2.20
CA LEU A 70 0.14 4.72 -3.56
C LEU A 70 1.38 5.33 -4.21
N ARG A 71 2.12 6.18 -3.48
CA ARG A 71 3.38 6.79 -3.93
C ARG A 71 4.43 5.73 -4.25
N LEU A 72 4.60 4.74 -3.38
CA LEU A 72 5.54 3.62 -3.59
C LEU A 72 5.14 2.77 -4.79
N THR A 73 3.84 2.50 -4.96
CA THR A 73 3.32 1.75 -6.09
C THR A 73 3.61 2.49 -7.40
N LEU A 74 3.30 3.78 -7.48
CA LEU A 74 3.58 4.60 -8.67
C LEU A 74 5.07 4.65 -9.03
N LEU A 75 5.95 4.75 -8.04
CA LEU A 75 7.40 4.85 -8.27
C LEU A 75 8.05 3.51 -8.63
N ARG A 76 7.59 2.40 -8.05
CA ARG A 76 8.29 1.11 -8.15
C ARG A 76 7.60 0.11 -9.07
N ARG A 77 6.26 0.09 -9.08
CA ARG A 77 5.43 -0.91 -9.77
C ARG A 77 4.14 -0.27 -10.31
N PRO A 78 4.23 0.78 -11.15
CA PRO A 78 3.05 1.50 -11.63
C PRO A 78 2.05 0.60 -12.35
N GLU A 79 2.51 -0.50 -12.95
CA GLU A 79 1.66 -1.45 -13.67
C GLU A 79 0.71 -2.24 -12.76
N LEU A 80 0.99 -2.37 -11.46
CA LEU A 80 0.02 -2.94 -10.50
C LEU A 80 -1.22 -2.06 -10.39
N LEU A 81 -0.99 -0.74 -10.34
CA LEU A 81 -2.06 0.24 -10.28
C LEU A 81 -2.86 0.25 -11.59
N LEU A 82 -2.19 0.13 -12.75
CA LEU A 82 -2.86 0.11 -14.06
C LEU A 82 -3.86 -1.04 -14.20
N ARG A 83 -3.52 -2.23 -13.70
CA ARG A 83 -4.38 -3.43 -13.81
C ARG A 83 -5.70 -3.29 -13.05
N HIS A 84 -5.67 -2.60 -11.91
CA HIS A 84 -6.83 -2.45 -11.03
C HIS A 84 -7.37 -1.01 -11.00
N PHE A 85 -6.89 -0.14 -11.89
CA PHE A 85 -7.10 1.31 -11.78
C PHE A 85 -8.58 1.69 -11.69
N PHE A 86 -9.43 1.07 -12.51
CA PHE A 86 -10.86 1.34 -12.54
C PHE A 86 -11.66 0.67 -11.41
N GLU A 87 -11.09 -0.33 -10.74
CA GLU A 87 -11.69 -1.00 -9.57
C GLU A 87 -11.52 -0.15 -8.30
N LEU A 88 -10.52 0.75 -8.29
CA LEU A 88 -10.26 1.63 -7.15
C LEU A 88 -11.36 2.69 -6.97
N PRO A 89 -11.70 3.06 -5.73
CA PRO A 89 -12.55 4.20 -5.42
C PRO A 89 -12.11 5.48 -6.13
N LYS A 90 -13.08 6.29 -6.58
CA LYS A 90 -12.84 7.53 -7.33
C LYS A 90 -11.84 8.47 -6.62
N GLU A 91 -11.95 8.60 -5.31
CA GLU A 91 -11.05 9.43 -4.50
C GLU A 91 -9.59 8.96 -4.59
N LEU A 92 -9.35 7.64 -4.58
CA LEU A 92 -8.02 7.07 -4.72
C LEU A 92 -7.47 7.26 -6.14
N ARG A 93 -8.31 7.13 -7.17
CA ARG A 93 -7.91 7.43 -8.55
C ARG A 93 -7.49 8.88 -8.71
N GLN A 94 -8.20 9.81 -8.09
CA GLN A 94 -7.86 11.24 -8.10
C GLN A 94 -6.54 11.51 -7.36
N LYS A 95 -6.37 10.94 -6.17
CA LYS A 95 -5.09 11.02 -5.42
C LYS A 95 -3.93 10.45 -6.24
N ALA A 96 -4.13 9.32 -6.91
CA ALA A 96 -3.11 8.66 -7.73
C ALA A 96 -2.66 9.55 -8.89
N ARG A 97 -3.59 10.22 -9.56
CA ARG A 97 -3.28 11.16 -10.65
C ARG A 97 -2.49 12.36 -10.16
N LYS A 98 -2.91 12.95 -9.04
CA LYS A 98 -2.20 14.07 -8.43
C LYS A 98 -0.76 13.69 -8.09
N LEU A 99 -0.57 12.54 -7.41
CA LEU A 99 0.75 12.03 -7.06
C LEU A 99 1.59 11.67 -8.30
N ALA A 100 0.99 11.08 -9.33
CA ALA A 100 1.70 10.74 -10.55
C ALA A 100 2.23 12.00 -11.27
N GLN A 101 1.44 13.08 -11.30
CA GLN A 101 1.89 14.39 -11.78
C GLN A 101 3.05 14.95 -10.95
N GLU A 102 2.94 14.91 -9.63
CA GLU A 102 4.00 15.37 -8.71
C GLU A 102 5.31 14.57 -8.85
N LEU A 103 5.21 13.27 -9.12
CA LEU A 103 6.34 12.35 -9.25
C LEU A 103 6.90 12.26 -10.69
N GLY A 104 6.26 12.89 -11.67
CA GLY A 104 6.61 12.76 -13.09
C GLY A 104 6.35 11.36 -13.68
N VAL A 105 5.41 10.60 -13.11
CA VAL A 105 5.01 9.27 -13.61
C VAL A 105 3.91 9.42 -14.66
N SER A 106 4.21 9.05 -15.91
CA SER A 106 3.24 9.08 -17.03
C SER A 106 2.56 7.72 -17.25
N GLY A 107 1.39 7.71 -17.91
CA GLY A 107 0.76 6.49 -18.42
C GLY A 107 -0.41 5.94 -17.58
N LEU A 108 -0.99 6.73 -16.67
CA LEU A 108 -2.24 6.37 -16.00
C LEU A 108 -3.44 6.47 -16.98
N PRO A 109 -4.45 5.58 -16.86
CA PRO A 109 -5.63 5.63 -17.73
C PRO A 109 -6.45 6.89 -17.49
N GLU A 110 -7.00 7.46 -18.57
CA GLU A 110 -8.01 8.53 -18.48
C GLU A 110 -9.35 7.96 -18.00
N GLU A 111 -10.22 8.79 -17.39
CA GLU A 111 -11.57 8.30 -17.06
C GLU A 111 -12.31 8.10 -18.38
N PRO A 112 -13.07 7.01 -18.53
CA PRO A 112 -13.99 6.90 -19.65
C PRO A 112 -14.98 8.06 -19.59
N SER A 113 -15.18 8.70 -20.75
CA SER A 113 -16.12 9.79 -20.99
C SER A 113 -17.57 9.38 -20.75
#